data_AF-A0AAN8J2Q5-F1
#
_entry.id   AF-A0AAN8J2Q5-F1
#
_cell.length_a   1.000
_cell.length_b   1.000
_cell.length_c   1.000
_cell.angle_alpha   90.00
_cell.angle_beta   90.00
_cell.angle_gamma   90.00
#
_symmetry.space_group_name_H-M   'P 1'
#
loop_
_entity.id
_entity.type
_entity.pdbx_description
1 polymer ?
#
loop_
_entity_poly.entity_id
_entity_poly.type
_entity_poly.pdbx_seq_one_letter_code
_entity_poly.pdbx_strand_id
1 'polypeptide(L)'
;MRSAVVLEQYNAVREQLQARIAEKIRRQMSTLVGNMESADLLLVAADGRKLPAHECILRARAPGFYQRHVEATVSAMGRQDGRLREVWVLHF
;
A
#
# COMPACT_ATOMS: atom_id res chain seq x y z
N MET A 1 -32.36 22.10 23.94
CA MET A 1 -31.82 20.84 24.50
C MET A 1 -31.92 19.64 23.57
N ARG A 2 -33.10 19.26 23.05
CA ARG A 2 -33.29 18.05 22.21
C ARG A 2 -32.41 17.99 20.94
N SER A 3 -32.13 19.14 20.31
CA SER A 3 -31.29 19.24 19.11
C SER A 3 -29.79 18.98 19.37
N ALA A 4 -29.27 19.36 20.54
CA ALA A 4 -27.86 19.12 20.89
C ALA A 4 -27.59 17.62 21.10
N VAL A 5 -28.51 16.92 21.76
CA VAL A 5 -28.43 15.47 22.00
C VAL A 5 -28.45 14.69 20.68
N VAL A 6 -29.29 15.07 19.72
CA VAL A 6 -29.35 14.43 18.40
C VAL A 6 -28.04 14.63 17.62
N LEU A 7 -27.46 15.83 17.68
CA LEU A 7 -26.19 16.11 17.02
C LEU A 7 -25.04 15.29 17.62
N GLU A 8 -25.00 15.15 18.95
CA GLU A 8 -24.02 14.33 19.65
C GLU A 8 -24.13 12.85 19.28
N GLN A 9 -25.36 12.30 19.27
CA GLN A 9 -25.61 10.93 18.85
C GLN A 9 -25.19 10.69 17.39
N TYR A 10 -25.50 11.63 16.49
CA TYR A 10 -25.08 11.56 15.09
C TYR A 10 -23.55 11.53 14.97
N ASN A 11 -22.85 12.42 15.68
CA ASN A 11 -21.39 12.46 15.65
C ASN A 11 -20.77 11.17 16.19
N ALA A 12 -21.28 10.62 17.29
CA ALA A 12 -20.83 9.36 17.85
C ALA A 12 -20.99 8.19 16.86
N VAL A 13 -22.16 8.08 16.22
CA VAL A 13 -22.41 7.04 15.20
C VAL A 13 -21.50 7.23 13.98
N ARG A 14 -21.28 8.48 13.55
CA ARG A 14 -20.38 8.79 12.43
C ARG A 14 -18.94 8.38 12.73
N GLU A 15 -18.44 8.70 13.92
CA GLU A 15 -17.09 8.32 14.36
C GLU A 15 -16.95 6.79 14.45
N GLN A 16 -17.95 6.11 15.02
CA GLN A 16 -17.95 4.65 15.07
C GLN A 16 -17.95 4.02 13.67
N LEU A 17 -18.72 4.57 12.73
CA LEU A 17 -18.75 4.11 11.35
C LEU A 17 -17.40 4.34 10.66
N GLN A 18 -16.81 5.52 10.82
CA GLN A 18 -15.48 5.82 10.28
C GLN A 18 -14.41 4.86 10.83
N ALA A 19 -14.42 4.58 12.14
CA ALA A 19 -13.50 3.63 12.76
C ALA A 19 -13.65 2.21 12.17
N ARG A 20 -14.89 1.74 11.98
CA ARG A 20 -15.18 0.43 11.38
C ARG A 20 -14.74 0.35 9.92
N ILE A 21 -14.98 1.41 9.15
CA ILE A 21 -14.54 1.48 7.74
C ILE A 21 -13.01 1.46 7.68
N ALA A 22 -12.35 2.28 8.49
CA ALA A 22 -10.88 2.33 8.53
C ALA A 22 -10.28 0.97 8.91
N GLU A 23 -10.88 0.26 9.87
CA GLU A 23 -10.45 -1.09 10.24
C GLU A 23 -10.62 -2.09 9.11
N LYS A 24 -11.75 -2.07 8.41
CA LYS A 24 -11.97 -2.93 7.25
C LYS A 24 -10.95 -2.67 6.15
N ILE A 25 -10.68 -1.40 5.85
CA ILE A 25 -9.67 -1.00 4.85
C ILE A 25 -8.29 -1.48 5.28
N ARG A 26 -7.88 -1.28 6.54
CA ARG A 26 -6.57 -1.77 7.03
C ARG A 26 -6.42 -3.28 6.86
N ARG A 27 -7.46 -4.05 7.21
CA ARG A 27 -7.45 -5.51 7.01
C ARG A 27 -7.30 -5.88 5.54
N GLN A 28 -8.08 -5.26 4.67
CA GLN A 28 -7.97 -5.51 3.21
C GLN A 28 -6.60 -5.11 2.65
N MET A 29 -6.02 -3.99 3.10
CA MET A 29 -4.67 -3.59 2.68
C MET A 29 -3.60 -4.57 3.18
N SER A 30 -3.78 -5.14 4.38
CA SER A 30 -2.83 -6.12 4.92
C SER A 30 -2.78 -7.42 4.09
N THR A 31 -3.87 -7.79 3.41
CA THR A 31 -3.87 -8.97 2.52
C THR A 31 -3.08 -8.76 1.23
N LEU A 32 -2.62 -7.54 0.94
CA LEU A 32 -1.77 -7.24 -0.21
C LEU A 32 -0.29 -7.48 0.10
N VAL A 33 0.11 -7.52 1.37
CA VAL A 33 1.52 -7.74 1.76
C VAL A 33 1.96 -9.13 1.31
N GLY A 34 2.92 -9.20 0.39
CA GLY A 34 3.43 -10.46 -0.17
C GLY A 34 2.45 -11.19 -1.09
N ASN A 35 1.33 -10.56 -1.48
CA ASN A 35 0.37 -11.18 -2.39
C ASN A 35 0.86 -11.11 -3.84
N MET A 36 1.27 -12.27 -4.36
CA MET A 36 1.82 -12.40 -5.72
C MET A 36 0.77 -12.23 -6.83
N GLU A 37 -0.49 -12.59 -6.60
CA GLU A 37 -1.52 -12.61 -7.66
C GLU A 37 -1.79 -11.23 -8.24
N SER A 38 -1.61 -10.19 -7.42
CA SER A 38 -1.88 -8.79 -7.78
C SER A 38 -0.63 -7.92 -7.80
N ALA A 39 0.55 -8.49 -7.53
CA ALA A 39 1.80 -7.74 -7.49
C ALA A 39 2.20 -7.28 -8.90
N ASP A 40 2.71 -6.05 -8.98
CA ASP A 40 3.29 -5.46 -10.19
C ASP A 40 4.82 -5.23 -10.06
N LEU A 41 5.38 -5.58 -8.90
CA LEU A 41 6.79 -5.52 -8.55
C LEU A 41 7.22 -6.73 -7.69
N LEU A 42 8.46 -7.17 -7.88
CA LEU A 42 9.21 -8.01 -6.93
C LEU A 42 10.39 -7.22 -6.42
N LEU A 43 10.42 -6.97 -5.12
CA LEU A 43 11.61 -6.44 -4.45
C LEU A 43 12.57 -7.60 -4.20
N VAL A 44 13.80 -7.49 -4.70
CA VAL A 44 14.84 -8.51 -4.55
C VAL A 44 15.89 -7.99 -3.58
N ALA A 45 16.04 -8.67 -2.45
CA ALA A 45 17.04 -8.38 -1.43
C ALA A 45 18.45 -8.77 -1.90
N ALA A 46 19.47 -8.25 -1.21
CA ALA A 46 20.87 -8.60 -1.48
C ALA A 46 21.18 -10.11 -1.33
N ASP A 47 20.44 -10.82 -0.48
CA ASP A 47 20.54 -12.28 -0.31
C ASP A 47 19.72 -13.09 -1.33
N GLY A 48 19.11 -12.41 -2.31
CA GLY A 48 18.30 -13.02 -3.37
C GLY A 48 16.86 -13.33 -2.98
N ARG A 49 16.44 -13.07 -1.73
CA ARG A 49 15.02 -13.23 -1.35
C ARG A 49 14.15 -12.24 -2.12
N LYS A 50 12.98 -12.71 -2.54
CA LYS A 50 12.01 -11.93 -3.32
C LYS A 50 10.76 -11.65 -2.49
N LEU A 51 10.30 -10.41 -2.50
CA LEU A 51 9.07 -9.97 -1.86
C LEU A 51 8.13 -9.35 -2.89
N PRO A 52 6.96 -9.95 -3.15
CA PRO A 52 5.93 -9.33 -3.97
C PRO A 52 5.46 -8.01 -3.36
N ALA A 53 5.35 -6.99 -4.20
CA ALA A 53 4.99 -5.64 -3.80
C ALA A 53 4.11 -4.97 -4.87
N HIS A 54 3.52 -3.84 -4.47
CA HIS A 54 2.64 -3.03 -5.30
C HIS A 54 3.20 -1.62 -5.43
N GLU A 55 3.46 -1.18 -6.65
CA GLU A 55 4.07 0.10 -6.97
C GLU A 55 3.29 1.27 -6.37
N CYS A 56 1.96 1.22 -6.51
CA CYS A 56 1.07 2.27 -6.01
C CYS A 56 1.14 2.40 -4.49
N ILE A 57 1.31 1.30 -3.75
CA ILE A 57 1.44 1.30 -2.29
C ILE A 57 2.77 1.91 -1.88
N LEU A 58 3.87 1.51 -2.53
CA LEU A 58 5.20 2.06 -2.24
C LEU A 58 5.26 3.56 -2.51
N ARG A 59 4.71 4.03 -3.64
CA ARG A 59 4.60 5.46 -3.96
C ARG A 59 3.83 6.23 -2.87
N ALA A 60 2.70 5.69 -2.41
CA ALA A 60 1.83 6.38 -1.47
C ALA A 60 2.31 6.33 -0.01
N ARG A 61 2.96 5.23 0.40
CA ARG A 61 3.27 4.97 1.82
C ARG A 61 4.76 4.98 2.15
N ALA A 62 5.63 4.83 1.16
CA ALA A 62 7.08 4.88 1.31
C ALA A 62 7.75 5.70 0.18
N PRO A 63 7.32 6.96 -0.06
CA PRO A 63 7.77 7.74 -1.22
C PRO A 63 9.29 7.90 -1.28
N GLY A 64 9.96 8.10 -0.14
CA GLY A 64 11.42 8.20 -0.11
C GLY A 64 12.15 6.89 -0.43
N PHE A 65 11.58 5.73 -0.06
CA PHE A 65 12.11 4.43 -0.47
C PHE A 65 11.90 4.21 -1.96
N TYR A 66 10.69 4.50 -2.44
CA TYR A 66 10.31 4.36 -3.84
C TYR A 66 11.25 5.17 -4.75
N GLN A 67 11.42 6.47 -4.47
CA GLN A 67 12.26 7.36 -5.27
C GLN A 67 13.72 6.91 -5.30
N ARG A 68 14.27 6.48 -4.15
CA ARG A 68 15.68 6.10 -4.04
C ARG A 68 16.01 4.74 -4.64
N HIS A 69 15.10 3.77 -4.54
CA HIS A 69 15.44 2.36 -4.77
C HIS A 69 14.60 1.69 -5.86
N VAL A 70 13.47 2.26 -6.24
CA VAL A 70 12.51 1.61 -7.15
C VAL A 70 12.32 2.40 -8.45
N GLU A 71 12.15 3.71 -8.35
CA GLU A 71 11.75 4.57 -9.46
C GLU A 71 12.71 4.48 -10.65
N ALA A 72 14.01 4.62 -10.44
CA ALA A 72 15.01 4.58 -11.51
C ALA A 72 14.97 3.25 -12.29
N THR A 73 14.88 2.13 -11.58
CA THR A 73 14.80 0.78 -12.18
C THR A 73 13.51 0.61 -12.97
N VAL A 74 12.37 1.02 -12.39
CA VAL A 74 11.06 0.97 -13.04
C VAL A 74 11.03 1.82 -14.31
N SER A 75 11.56 3.04 -14.26
CA SER A 75 11.62 3.95 -15.41
C SER A 75 12.52 3.40 -16.52
N ALA A 76 13.64 2.78 -16.18
CA ALA A 76 14.57 2.18 -17.15
C ALA A 76 13.97 0.94 -17.85
N MET A 77 13.10 0.19 -17.17
CA MET A 77 12.46 -1.02 -17.72
C MET A 77 11.37 -0.74 -18.77
N GLY A 78 10.86 0.49 -18.84
CA GLY A 78 9.75 0.87 -19.71
C GLY A 78 8.42 0.21 -19.35
N ARG A 79 7.40 0.39 -20.20
CA ARG A 79 6.14 -0.37 -20.08
C ARG A 79 6.39 -1.81 -20.52
N GLN A 80 6.36 -2.73 -19.57
CA GLN A 80 6.33 -4.17 -19.85
C GLN A 80 4.92 -4.68 -19.59
N ASP A 81 4.12 -4.82 -20.65
CA ASP A 81 2.77 -5.37 -20.51
C ASP A 81 2.84 -6.81 -20.01
N GLY A 82 2.21 -7.06 -18.86
CA GLY A 82 2.03 -8.38 -18.29
C GLY A 82 3.26 -9.01 -17.62
N ARG A 83 4.40 -8.32 -17.53
CA ARG A 83 5.60 -8.86 -16.85
C ARG A 83 5.82 -8.21 -15.50
N LEU A 84 5.90 -9.06 -14.47
CA LEU A 84 6.30 -8.69 -13.12
C LEU A 84 7.74 -8.15 -13.15
N ARG A 85 7.94 -6.93 -12.65
CA ARG A 85 9.23 -6.24 -12.70
C ARG A 85 10.04 -6.56 -11.45
N GLU A 86 11.28 -7.03 -11.62
CA GLU A 86 12.19 -7.31 -10.52
C GLU A 86 13.09 -6.11 -10.23
N VAL A 87 13.06 -5.62 -8.99
CA VAL A 87 13.83 -4.47 -8.54
C VAL A 87 14.75 -4.89 -7.42
N TRP A 88 16.06 -4.83 -7.68
CA TRP A 88 17.08 -5.09 -6.67
C TRP A 88 17.18 -3.92 -5.72
N VAL A 89 16.88 -4.17 -4.45
CA VAL A 89 16.96 -3.17 -3.38
C VAL A 89 18.07 -3.58 -2.42
N LEU A 90 19.15 -2.81 -2.42
CA LEU A 90 20.41 -3.19 -1.79
C LEU A 90 20.32 -3.30 -0.26
N HIS A 91 19.36 -2.63 0.39
CA HIS A 91 19.12 -2.73 1.83
C HIS A 91 17.63 -2.46 2.16
N PHE A 92 17.07 -3.22 3.11
CA PHE A 92 15.80 -2.94 3.78
C PHE A 92 16.06 -2.23 5.11
#